data_AF-A0A2N8MHG4-F1
#
_entry.id   AF-A0A2N8MHG4-F1
#
_cell.length_a   1.000
_cell.length_b   1.000
_cell.length_c   1.000
_cell.angle_alpha   90.00
_cell.angle_beta   90.00
_cell.angle_gamma   90.00
#
_symmetry.space_group_name_H-M   'P 1'
#
loop_
_entity.id
_entity.type
_entity.pdbx_description
1 polymer ?
#
loop_
_entity_poly.entity_id
_entity_poly.type
_entity_poly.pdbx_seq_one_letter_code
_entity_poly.pdbx_strand_id
1 'polypeptide(L)'
;MNAIPARTVQTVHDVVAAARAGAAKSEDLLAALAALRAVREELSAWEPELIAAARDGGTSWNTLAPVLGVASRQAAERRFLRLRPSATGENTGEGRVDAERDRRAGDRAVADWARRNATVLRRLAGQAGALRGLDAGAQASADRLGVALGEDDATSLLRPLADLRDHLPGEHGGFAERLAEIGERTDRIRQDALDHRRGGTTSS
;
A
#
# COMPACT_ATOMS: atom_id res chain seq x y z
N MET A 1 24.48 -9.75 0.74
CA MET A 1 25.33 -9.83 -0.48
C MET A 1 24.44 -9.54 -1.69
N ASN A 2 24.30 -8.28 -2.12
CA ASN A 2 23.49 -7.95 -3.31
C ASN A 2 24.40 -7.37 -4.39
N ALA A 3 24.95 -8.25 -5.24
CA ALA A 3 25.63 -7.89 -6.49
C ALA A 3 24.63 -7.62 -7.65
N ILE A 4 23.36 -7.39 -7.33
CA ILE A 4 22.22 -7.39 -8.26
C ILE A 4 22.17 -6.13 -9.16
N PRO A 5 22.36 -4.88 -8.66
CA PRO A 5 22.11 -3.71 -9.49
C PRO A 5 23.07 -3.55 -10.67
N ALA A 6 24.35 -3.92 -10.53
CA ALA A 6 25.32 -3.83 -11.63
C ALA A 6 24.95 -4.75 -12.81
N ARG A 7 24.49 -5.98 -12.51
CA ARG A 7 24.04 -6.92 -13.55
C ARG A 7 22.73 -6.44 -14.18
N THR A 8 21.79 -5.93 -13.40
CA THR A 8 20.52 -5.36 -13.90
C THR A 8 20.76 -4.16 -14.82
N VAL A 9 21.68 -3.25 -14.45
CA VAL A 9 22.07 -2.11 -15.30
C VAL A 9 22.70 -2.58 -16.61
N GLN A 10 23.55 -3.62 -16.57
CA GLN A 10 24.14 -4.19 -17.78
C GLN A 10 23.05 -4.77 -18.71
N THR A 11 22.08 -5.51 -18.17
CA THR A 11 20.96 -6.03 -18.97
C THR A 11 20.12 -4.92 -19.59
N VAL A 12 19.81 -3.85 -18.84
CA VAL A 12 19.11 -2.67 -19.40
C VAL A 12 19.93 -2.02 -20.52
N HIS A 13 21.25 -1.90 -20.33
CA HIS A 13 22.15 -1.36 -21.34
C HIS A 13 22.12 -2.18 -22.64
N ASP A 14 22.13 -3.51 -22.54
CA ASP A 14 22.12 -4.40 -23.70
C ASP A 14 20.78 -4.33 -24.46
N VAL A 15 19.66 -4.22 -23.74
CA VAL A 15 18.34 -3.98 -24.37
C VAL A 15 18.27 -2.61 -25.05
N VAL A 16 18.85 -1.57 -24.44
CA VAL A 16 18.93 -0.24 -25.08
C VAL A 16 19.77 -0.30 -26.37
N ALA A 17 20.86 -1.08 -26.39
CA ALA A 17 21.65 -1.30 -27.60
C ALA A 17 20.85 -2.03 -28.69
N ALA A 18 20.11 -3.09 -28.33
CA ALA A 18 19.21 -3.81 -29.24
C ALA A 18 18.08 -2.91 -29.76
N ALA A 19 17.53 -2.04 -28.92
CA ALA A 19 16.48 -1.09 -29.30
C ALA A 19 16.98 -0.07 -30.32
N ARG A 20 18.19 0.48 -30.12
CA ARG A 20 18.84 1.38 -31.08
C ARG A 20 19.14 0.71 -32.42
N ALA A 21 19.41 -0.60 -32.41
CA ALA A 21 19.60 -1.40 -33.61
C ALA A 21 18.28 -1.84 -34.28
N GLY A 22 17.11 -1.49 -33.71
CA GLY A 22 15.80 -1.91 -34.22
C GLY A 22 15.48 -3.40 -34.01
N ALA A 23 16.23 -4.08 -33.14
CA ALA A 23 16.16 -5.52 -32.91
C ALA A 23 15.52 -5.91 -31.56
N ALA A 24 15.19 -4.94 -30.69
CA ALA A 24 14.55 -5.21 -29.41
C ALA A 24 13.08 -5.59 -29.59
N LYS A 25 12.65 -6.62 -28.85
CA LYS A 25 11.25 -7.01 -28.78
C LYS A 25 10.52 -6.16 -27.73
N SER A 26 9.20 -6.00 -27.90
CA SER A 26 8.36 -5.25 -26.96
C SER A 26 8.43 -5.80 -25.53
N GLU A 27 8.52 -7.13 -25.37
CA GLU A 27 8.70 -7.81 -24.07
C GLU A 27 10.01 -7.38 -23.39
N ASP A 28 11.13 -7.40 -24.11
CA ASP A 28 12.45 -7.01 -23.61
C ASP A 28 12.49 -5.53 -23.20
N LEU A 29 11.82 -4.66 -23.96
CA LEU A 29 11.71 -3.23 -23.66
C LEU A 29 10.94 -2.95 -22.37
N LEU A 30 9.82 -3.64 -22.15
CA LEU A 30 9.02 -3.50 -20.94
C LEU A 30 9.78 -4.02 -19.72
N ALA A 31 10.46 -5.17 -19.84
CA ALA A 31 11.32 -5.71 -18.81
C ALA A 31 12.48 -4.76 -18.47
N ALA A 32 13.13 -4.15 -19.48
CA ALA A 32 14.20 -3.18 -19.27
C ALA A 32 13.71 -1.89 -18.58
N LEU A 33 12.50 -1.42 -18.89
CA LEU A 33 11.89 -0.27 -18.20
C LEU A 33 11.56 -0.59 -16.73
N ALA A 34 11.03 -1.78 -16.44
CA ALA A 34 10.78 -2.23 -15.08
C ALA A 34 12.08 -2.36 -14.27
N ALA A 35 13.11 -2.97 -14.87
CA ALA A 35 14.44 -3.07 -14.30
C ALA A 35 15.08 -1.70 -14.03
N LEU A 36 14.96 -0.75 -14.97
CA LEU A 36 15.44 0.62 -14.80
C LEU A 36 14.72 1.35 -13.65
N ARG A 37 13.40 1.13 -13.49
CA ARG A 37 12.65 1.66 -12.35
C ARG A 37 13.17 1.08 -11.04
N ALA A 38 13.32 -0.25 -10.94
CA ALA A 38 13.81 -0.91 -9.72
C ALA A 38 15.21 -0.41 -9.31
N VAL A 39 16.13 -0.31 -10.26
CA VAL A 39 17.47 0.26 -10.01
C VAL A 39 17.37 1.72 -9.54
N ARG A 40 16.47 2.53 -10.13
CA ARG A 40 16.28 3.91 -9.69
C ARG A 40 15.76 4.00 -8.26
N GLU A 41 14.86 3.11 -7.85
CA GLU A 41 14.38 3.05 -6.47
C GLU A 41 15.51 2.66 -5.50
N GLU A 42 16.32 1.64 -5.83
CA GLU A 42 17.47 1.25 -5.00
C GLU A 42 18.49 2.40 -4.88
N LEU A 43 18.84 3.05 -5.98
CA LEU A 43 19.74 4.21 -5.97
C LEU A 43 19.15 5.39 -5.19
N SER A 44 17.84 5.61 -5.29
CA SER A 44 17.15 6.67 -4.55
C SER A 44 17.10 6.38 -3.04
N ALA A 45 17.05 5.11 -2.64
CA ALA A 45 17.12 4.69 -1.24
C ALA A 45 18.53 4.84 -0.65
N TRP A 46 19.57 4.56 -1.44
CA TRP A 46 20.96 4.73 -1.00
C TRP A 46 21.38 6.19 -0.90
N GLU A 47 20.82 7.10 -1.71
CA GLU A 47 21.17 8.51 -1.68
C GLU A 47 21.06 9.15 -0.27
N PRO A 48 19.93 9.07 0.46
CA PRO A 48 19.84 9.58 1.82
C PRO A 48 20.72 8.83 2.82
N GLU A 49 20.97 7.53 2.65
CA GLU A 49 21.89 6.77 3.52
C GLU A 49 23.33 7.27 3.37
N LEU A 50 23.79 7.47 2.13
CA LEU A 50 25.12 8.00 1.82
C LEU A 50 25.28 9.44 2.31
N ILE A 51 24.26 10.28 2.14
CA ILE A 51 24.26 11.65 2.67
C ILE A 51 24.32 11.63 4.20
N ALA A 52 23.53 10.78 4.87
CA ALA A 52 23.55 10.65 6.32
C ALA A 52 24.93 10.19 6.83
N ALA A 53 25.49 9.14 6.24
CA ALA A 53 26.83 8.65 6.59
C ALA A 53 27.92 9.73 6.39
N ALA A 54 27.85 10.50 5.29
CA ALA A 54 28.78 11.61 5.07
C ALA A 54 28.63 12.73 6.11
N ARG A 55 27.39 13.02 6.54
CA ARG A 55 27.10 14.01 7.60
C ARG A 55 27.59 13.55 8.97
N ASP A 56 27.41 12.28 9.30
CA ASP A 56 27.90 11.66 10.53
C ASP A 56 29.44 11.64 10.56
N GLY A 57 30.08 11.50 9.39
CA GLY A 57 31.52 11.67 9.19
C GLY A 57 32.01 13.14 9.18
N GLY A 58 31.14 14.12 9.47
CA GLY A 58 31.51 15.54 9.60
C GLY A 58 31.51 16.34 8.29
N THR A 59 31.08 15.76 7.17
CA THR A 59 31.02 16.49 5.88
C THR A 59 30.00 17.62 5.96
N SER A 60 30.40 18.84 5.60
CA SER A 60 29.49 20.00 5.63
C SER A 60 28.50 19.97 4.45
N TRP A 61 27.32 20.56 4.65
CA TRP A 61 26.35 20.77 3.55
C TRP A 61 26.92 21.59 2.38
N ASN A 62 27.88 22.47 2.64
CA ASN A 62 28.53 23.26 1.62
C ASN A 62 29.43 22.39 0.72
N THR A 63 30.05 21.37 1.31
CA THR A 63 30.85 20.36 0.62
C THR A 63 29.97 19.38 -0.16
N LEU A 64 28.78 19.05 0.36
CA LEU A 64 27.83 18.13 -0.29
C LEU A 64 27.08 18.75 -1.48
N ALA A 65 26.79 20.05 -1.44
CA ALA A 65 26.02 20.74 -2.48
C ALA A 65 26.51 20.48 -3.93
N PRO A 66 27.81 20.65 -4.26
CA PRO A 66 28.29 20.36 -5.61
C PRO A 66 28.18 18.87 -5.99
N VAL A 67 28.39 17.95 -5.04
CA VAL A 67 28.29 16.49 -5.29
C VAL A 67 26.85 16.08 -5.60
N LEU A 68 25.87 16.72 -4.95
CA LEU A 68 24.44 16.49 -5.18
C LEU A 68 23.89 17.26 -6.39
N GLY A 69 24.74 17.99 -7.13
CA GLY A 69 24.34 18.76 -8.30
C GLY A 69 23.41 19.95 -7.99
N VAL A 70 23.50 20.51 -6.78
CA VAL A 70 22.67 21.65 -6.35
C VAL A 70 23.51 22.89 -6.07
N ALA A 71 22.93 24.06 -6.37
CA ALA A 71 23.67 25.33 -6.36
C ALA A 71 24.03 25.85 -4.95
N SER A 72 23.43 25.31 -3.87
CA SER A 72 23.64 25.85 -2.53
C SER A 72 23.50 24.83 -1.42
N ARG A 73 24.10 25.16 -0.27
CA ARG A 73 23.94 24.46 1.01
C ARG A 73 22.47 24.19 1.35
N GLN A 74 21.63 25.22 1.26
CA GLN A 74 20.20 25.10 1.60
C GLN A 74 19.46 24.19 0.62
N ALA A 75 19.83 24.20 -0.66
CA ALA A 75 19.26 23.30 -1.65
C ALA A 75 19.65 21.83 -1.37
N ALA A 76 20.87 21.59 -0.90
CA ALA A 76 21.34 20.27 -0.48
C ALA A 76 20.58 19.76 0.75
N GLU A 77 20.47 20.60 1.78
CA GLU A 77 19.75 20.28 3.02
C GLU A 77 18.27 19.99 2.74
N ARG A 78 17.60 20.84 1.94
CA ARG A 78 16.20 20.62 1.55
C ARG A 78 16.01 19.35 0.70
N ARG A 79 16.97 19.00 -0.16
CA ARG A 79 16.93 17.72 -0.90
C ARG A 79 17.00 16.55 0.08
N PHE A 80 17.95 16.56 0.99
CA PHE A 80 18.08 15.51 2.01
C PHE A 80 16.84 15.37 2.89
N LEU A 81 16.28 16.48 3.38
CA LEU A 81 15.07 16.46 4.21
C LEU A 81 13.83 15.93 3.47
N ARG A 82 13.75 16.10 2.14
CA ARG A 82 12.70 15.50 1.31
C ARG A 82 12.90 13.99 1.08
N LEU A 83 14.15 13.54 1.11
CA LEU A 83 14.51 12.13 0.91
C LEU A 83 14.47 11.34 2.23
N ARG A 84 14.43 12.00 3.38
CA ARG A 84 14.25 11.32 4.66
C ARG A 84 12.81 10.82 4.77
N PRO A 85 12.60 9.51 5.01
CA PRO A 85 11.36 9.04 5.56
C PRO A 85 11.19 9.76 6.90
N SER A 86 10.15 10.59 7.05
CA SER A 86 9.74 11.02 8.39
C SER A 86 9.45 9.75 9.20
N ALA A 87 9.56 9.81 10.53
CA ALA A 87 9.16 8.70 11.42
C ALA A 87 7.68 8.27 11.26
N THR A 88 6.94 8.92 10.36
CA THR A 88 5.55 8.68 9.97
C THR A 88 5.35 8.24 8.51
N GLY A 89 6.41 8.10 7.69
CA GLY A 89 6.33 7.43 6.39
C GLY A 89 5.57 8.16 5.27
N GLU A 90 5.47 9.48 5.27
CA GLU A 90 4.75 10.21 4.20
C GLU A 90 5.69 10.74 3.10
N ASN A 91 5.59 10.13 1.91
CA ASN A 91 6.30 10.54 0.69
C ASN A 91 5.52 11.60 -0.14
N THR A 92 6.30 12.43 -0.85
CA THR A 92 5.92 13.49 -1.80
C THR A 92 4.86 13.11 -2.83
N GLY A 93 4.27 14.09 -3.54
CA GLY A 93 3.04 13.97 -4.35
C GLY A 93 2.88 12.77 -5.30
N GLU A 94 3.96 12.14 -5.78
CA GLU A 94 3.92 10.91 -6.58
C GLU A 94 3.62 9.66 -5.72
N GLY A 95 4.18 9.62 -4.50
CA GLY A 95 3.82 8.64 -3.48
C GLY A 95 2.38 8.78 -2.99
N ARG A 96 1.81 10.00 -3.00
CA ARG A 96 0.36 10.19 -2.73
C ARG A 96 -0.49 9.56 -3.82
N VAL A 97 -0.09 9.70 -5.08
CA VAL A 97 -0.82 9.10 -6.21
C VAL A 97 -0.73 7.57 -6.16
N ASP A 98 0.45 7.02 -5.87
CA ASP A 98 0.62 5.57 -5.78
C ASP A 98 -0.10 4.99 -4.56
N ALA A 99 -0.02 5.64 -3.39
CA ALA A 99 -0.77 5.26 -2.19
C ALA A 99 -2.29 5.37 -2.39
N GLU A 100 -2.77 6.39 -3.10
CA GLU A 100 -4.18 6.53 -3.46
C GLU A 100 -4.62 5.45 -4.45
N ARG A 101 -3.79 5.12 -5.44
CA ARG A 101 -4.09 4.03 -6.36
C ARG A 101 -4.06 2.67 -5.65
N ASP A 102 -3.19 2.49 -4.66
CA ASP A 102 -3.05 1.29 -3.83
C ASP A 102 -4.31 1.10 -2.97
N ARG A 103 -4.70 2.18 -2.28
CA ARG A 103 -5.97 2.26 -1.53
C ARG A 103 -7.15 1.88 -2.41
N ARG A 104 -7.30 2.50 -3.59
CA ARG A 104 -8.38 2.18 -4.53
C ARG A 104 -8.36 0.74 -5.04
N ALA A 105 -7.19 0.14 -5.21
CA ALA A 105 -7.09 -1.25 -5.63
C ALA A 105 -7.55 -2.19 -4.51
N GLY A 106 -7.13 -1.93 -3.28
CA GLY A 106 -7.60 -2.62 -2.09
C GLY A 106 -9.11 -2.48 -1.89
N ASP A 107 -9.64 -1.27 -2.02
CA ASP A 107 -11.08 -1.00 -1.87
C ASP A 107 -11.91 -1.72 -2.94
N ARG A 108 -11.44 -1.78 -4.19
CA ARG A 108 -12.09 -2.55 -5.25
C ARG A 108 -12.10 -4.04 -4.95
N ALA A 109 -10.97 -4.60 -4.51
CA ALA A 109 -10.87 -6.02 -4.18
C ALA A 109 -11.78 -6.42 -3.01
N VAL A 110 -11.85 -5.58 -1.98
CA VAL A 110 -12.78 -5.74 -0.86
C VAL A 110 -14.23 -5.65 -1.32
N ALA A 111 -14.56 -4.69 -2.19
CA ALA A 111 -15.91 -4.55 -2.72
C ALA A 111 -16.35 -5.78 -3.54
N ASP A 112 -15.47 -6.31 -4.39
CA ASP A 112 -15.73 -7.53 -5.16
C ASP A 112 -15.86 -8.78 -4.27
N TRP A 113 -15.08 -8.87 -3.19
CA TRP A 113 -15.25 -9.93 -2.20
C TRP A 113 -16.59 -9.80 -1.48
N ALA A 114 -16.96 -8.61 -1.02
CA ALA A 114 -18.22 -8.39 -0.30
C ALA A 114 -19.43 -8.75 -1.15
N ARG A 115 -19.44 -8.34 -2.43
CA ARG A 115 -20.49 -8.74 -3.39
C ARG A 115 -20.58 -10.26 -3.57
N ARG A 116 -19.45 -10.95 -3.67
CA ARG A 116 -19.42 -12.43 -3.77
C ARG A 116 -19.82 -13.14 -2.48
N ASN A 117 -19.70 -12.48 -1.33
CA ASN A 117 -20.00 -13.02 -0.01
C ASN A 117 -21.26 -12.41 0.62
N ALA A 118 -22.10 -11.77 -0.20
CA ALA A 118 -23.25 -10.98 0.25
C ALA A 118 -24.21 -11.77 1.16
N THR A 119 -24.45 -13.05 0.87
CA THR A 119 -25.31 -13.91 1.69
C THR A 119 -24.76 -14.12 3.10
N VAL A 120 -23.44 -14.28 3.24
CA VAL A 120 -22.77 -14.45 4.54
C VAL A 120 -22.85 -13.14 5.34
N LEU A 121 -22.58 -12.02 4.69
CA LEU A 121 -22.64 -10.69 5.31
C LEU A 121 -24.07 -10.34 5.78
N ARG A 122 -25.09 -10.61 4.94
CA ARG A 122 -26.50 -10.40 5.30
C ARG A 122 -26.95 -11.30 6.45
N ARG A 123 -26.49 -12.55 6.49
CA ARG A 123 -26.78 -13.46 7.61
C ARG A 123 -26.19 -12.94 8.92
N LEU A 124 -24.94 -12.47 8.91
CA LEU A 124 -24.29 -11.89 10.10
C LEU A 124 -25.02 -10.62 10.57
N ALA A 125 -25.41 -9.75 9.63
CA ALA A 125 -26.19 -8.55 9.95
C ALA A 125 -27.58 -8.90 10.54
N GLY A 126 -28.25 -9.92 10.01
CA GLY A 126 -29.51 -10.41 10.58
C GLY A 126 -29.36 -11.01 11.99
N GLN A 127 -28.25 -11.72 12.25
CA GLN A 127 -27.93 -12.23 13.59
C GLN A 127 -27.61 -11.10 14.56
N ALA A 128 -26.92 -10.06 14.11
CA ALA A 128 -26.63 -8.86 14.91
C ALA A 128 -27.91 -8.17 15.40
N GLY A 129 -28.93 -8.04 14.54
CA GLY A 129 -30.22 -7.46 14.90
C GLY A 129 -31.03 -8.28 15.93
N ALA A 130 -30.66 -9.55 16.16
CA ALA A 130 -31.29 -10.40 17.16
C ALA A 130 -30.58 -10.39 18.53
N LEU A 131 -29.41 -9.76 18.63
CA LEU A 131 -28.65 -9.65 19.88
C LEU A 131 -29.43 -8.82 20.91
N ARG A 132 -29.28 -9.19 22.18
CA ARG A 132 -29.90 -8.51 23.32
C ARG A 132 -28.82 -8.11 24.32
N GLY A 133 -29.14 -7.13 25.18
CA GLY A 133 -28.18 -6.61 26.16
C GLY A 133 -27.04 -5.80 25.53
N LEU A 134 -27.30 -5.14 24.40
CA LEU A 134 -26.35 -4.26 23.76
C LEU A 134 -26.27 -2.92 24.50
N ASP A 135 -25.08 -2.34 24.58
CA ASP A 135 -24.90 -0.96 25.01
C ASP A 135 -25.34 0.02 23.90
N ALA A 136 -25.28 1.32 24.17
CA ALA A 136 -25.70 2.34 23.20
C ALA A 136 -24.86 2.34 21.90
N GLY A 137 -23.57 1.97 21.97
CA GLY A 137 -22.68 1.92 20.79
C GLY A 137 -22.95 0.72 19.91
N ALA A 138 -23.16 -0.45 20.52
CA ALA A 138 -23.51 -1.68 19.84
C ALA A 138 -24.94 -1.60 19.26
N GLN A 139 -25.89 -0.99 19.98
CA GLN A 139 -27.24 -0.78 19.47
C GLN A 139 -27.24 0.15 18.24
N ALA A 140 -26.50 1.26 18.28
CA ALA A 140 -26.38 2.16 17.14
C ALA A 140 -25.77 1.46 15.90
N SER A 141 -24.82 0.54 16.12
CA SER A 141 -24.21 -0.25 15.04
C SER A 141 -25.18 -1.31 14.49
N ALA A 142 -25.98 -1.94 15.35
CA ALA A 142 -27.04 -2.86 14.95
C ALA A 142 -28.15 -2.15 14.14
N ASP A 143 -28.53 -0.94 14.51
CA ASP A 143 -29.52 -0.15 13.77
C ASP A 143 -29.01 0.23 12.37
N ARG A 144 -27.73 0.62 12.25
CA ARG A 144 -27.08 0.86 10.95
C ARG A 144 -27.01 -0.41 10.09
N LEU A 145 -26.81 -1.57 10.70
CA LEU A 145 -26.89 -2.86 9.99
C LEU A 145 -28.30 -3.12 9.47
N GLY A 146 -29.33 -2.78 10.24
CA GLY A 146 -30.72 -2.87 9.81
C GLY A 146 -31.02 -2.00 8.59
N VAL A 147 -30.50 -0.77 8.55
CA VAL A 147 -30.61 0.12 7.38
C VAL A 147 -29.86 -0.47 6.18
N ALA A 148 -28.60 -0.87 6.37
CA ALA A 148 -27.77 -1.43 5.30
C ALA A 148 -28.30 -2.77 4.74
N LEU A 149 -29.06 -3.54 5.51
CA LEU A 149 -29.75 -4.74 5.03
C LEU A 149 -30.83 -4.43 3.97
N GLY A 150 -31.39 -3.22 4.01
CA GLY A 150 -32.34 -2.73 3.01
C GLY A 150 -31.68 -2.26 1.71
N GLU A 151 -30.36 -2.14 1.67
CA GLU A 151 -29.60 -1.70 0.50
C GLU A 151 -29.23 -2.87 -0.43
N ASP A 152 -29.16 -2.58 -1.73
CA ASP A 152 -28.81 -3.59 -2.75
C ASP A 152 -27.33 -4.03 -2.65
N ASP A 153 -26.43 -3.11 -2.25
CA ASP A 153 -24.99 -3.36 -2.21
C ASP A 153 -24.51 -3.85 -0.82
N ALA A 154 -23.99 -5.09 -0.79
CA ALA A 154 -23.45 -5.73 0.41
C ALA A 154 -22.18 -5.06 0.96
N THR A 155 -21.52 -4.17 0.21
CA THR A 155 -20.37 -3.40 0.73
C THR A 155 -20.75 -2.49 1.90
N SER A 156 -22.01 -2.02 1.93
CA SER A 156 -22.56 -1.18 3.00
C SER A 156 -22.56 -1.86 4.37
N LEU A 157 -22.54 -3.19 4.42
CA LEU A 157 -22.57 -3.98 5.65
C LEU A 157 -21.21 -4.05 6.36
N LEU A 158 -20.10 -3.86 5.63
CA LEU A 158 -18.76 -4.10 6.16
C LEU A 158 -18.41 -3.17 7.32
N ARG A 159 -18.68 -1.87 7.17
CA ARG A 159 -18.35 -0.87 8.19
C ARG A 159 -19.21 -1.03 9.45
N PRO A 160 -20.54 -1.15 9.38
CA PRO A 160 -21.35 -1.40 10.56
C PRO A 160 -21.05 -2.75 11.26
N LEU A 161 -20.64 -3.80 10.53
CA LEU A 161 -20.19 -5.06 11.13
C LEU A 161 -18.87 -4.89 11.90
N ALA A 162 -17.92 -4.12 11.36
CA ALA A 162 -16.66 -3.82 12.04
C ALA A 162 -16.90 -2.95 13.29
N ASP A 163 -17.71 -1.90 13.17
CA ASP A 163 -18.07 -1.01 14.29
C ASP A 163 -18.78 -1.79 15.41
N LEU A 164 -19.69 -2.71 15.05
CA LEU A 164 -20.38 -3.55 16.03
C LEU A 164 -19.40 -4.38 16.87
N ARG A 165 -18.40 -5.00 16.22
CA ARG A 165 -17.38 -5.82 16.90
C ARG A 165 -16.72 -5.07 18.04
N ASP A 166 -16.37 -3.81 17.83
CA ASP A 166 -15.63 -2.99 18.79
C ASP A 166 -16.47 -2.59 20.01
N HIS A 167 -17.80 -2.78 19.94
CA HIS A 167 -18.75 -2.48 21.00
C HIS A 167 -19.43 -3.73 21.60
N LEU A 168 -19.10 -4.94 21.14
CA LEU A 168 -19.75 -6.14 21.65
C LEU A 168 -19.33 -6.45 23.10
N PRO A 169 -20.29 -6.64 24.03
CA PRO A 169 -20.00 -7.13 25.37
C PRO A 169 -19.31 -8.49 25.33
N GLY A 170 -18.49 -8.81 26.35
CA GLY A 170 -17.79 -10.09 26.46
C GLY A 170 -18.70 -11.33 26.45
N GLU A 171 -19.97 -11.18 26.85
CA GLU A 171 -21.00 -12.23 26.78
C GLU A 171 -21.29 -12.71 25.35
N HIS A 172 -21.01 -11.85 24.36
CA HIS A 172 -21.17 -12.15 22.93
C HIS A 172 -19.83 -12.51 22.25
N GLY A 173 -18.84 -12.98 23.01
CA GLY A 173 -17.47 -13.25 22.53
C GLY A 173 -17.39 -14.12 21.28
N GLY A 174 -18.17 -15.22 21.21
CA GLY A 174 -18.19 -16.08 20.02
C GLY A 174 -18.81 -15.43 18.77
N PHE A 175 -19.60 -14.37 18.90
CA PHE A 175 -20.04 -13.56 17.76
C PHE A 175 -18.98 -12.51 17.39
N ALA A 176 -18.32 -11.90 18.37
CA ALA A 176 -17.20 -10.98 18.14
C ALA A 176 -16.03 -11.65 17.41
N GLU A 177 -15.70 -12.91 17.73
CA GLU A 177 -14.69 -13.71 17.03
C GLU A 177 -15.04 -13.91 15.56
N ARG A 178 -16.29 -14.28 15.25
CA ARG A 178 -16.75 -14.41 13.85
C ARG A 178 -16.68 -13.10 13.08
N LEU A 179 -16.96 -11.96 13.72
CA LEU A 179 -16.78 -10.65 13.09
C LEU A 179 -15.29 -10.31 12.90
N ALA A 180 -14.42 -10.73 13.83
CA ALA A 180 -12.97 -10.56 13.71
C ALA A 180 -12.42 -11.37 12.52
N GLU A 181 -12.84 -12.62 12.33
CA GLU A 181 -12.46 -13.44 11.17
C GLU A 181 -12.82 -12.78 9.82
N ILE A 182 -13.98 -12.11 9.75
CA ILE A 182 -14.41 -11.34 8.59
C ILE A 182 -13.53 -10.10 8.37
N GLY A 183 -13.17 -9.39 9.45
CA GLY A 183 -12.22 -8.28 9.41
C GLY A 183 -10.86 -8.72 8.88
N GLU A 184 -10.28 -9.77 9.46
CA GLU A 184 -9.00 -10.34 9.03
C GLU A 184 -9.02 -10.84 7.59
N ARG A 185 -10.15 -11.39 7.13
CA ARG A 185 -10.31 -11.80 5.72
C ARG A 185 -10.29 -10.59 4.80
N THR A 186 -10.96 -9.51 5.18
CA THR A 186 -11.01 -8.25 4.43
C THR A 186 -9.63 -7.60 4.35
N ASP A 187 -8.87 -7.61 5.45
CA ASP A 187 -7.51 -7.06 5.51
C ASP A 187 -6.53 -7.89 4.69
N ARG A 188 -6.63 -9.22 4.72
CA ARG A 188 -5.84 -10.11 3.85
C ARG A 188 -6.12 -9.85 2.37
N ILE A 189 -7.38 -9.68 1.97
CA ILE A 189 -7.74 -9.37 0.58
C ILE A 189 -7.17 -8.02 0.14
N ARG A 190 -7.19 -7.02 1.03
CA ARG A 190 -6.57 -5.73 0.77
C ARG A 190 -5.07 -5.89 0.57
N GLN A 191 -4.41 -6.64 1.44
CA GLN A 191 -2.97 -6.89 1.35
C GLN A 191 -2.59 -7.70 0.11
N ASP A 192 -3.34 -8.75 -0.20
CA ASP A 192 -3.17 -9.56 -1.42
C ASP A 192 -3.33 -8.69 -2.66
N ALA A 193 -4.28 -7.76 -2.71
CA ALA A 193 -4.44 -6.86 -3.86
C ALA A 193 -3.25 -5.91 -4.03
N LEU A 194 -2.66 -5.45 -2.92
CA LEU A 194 -1.42 -4.66 -2.93
C LEU A 194 -0.24 -5.51 -3.40
N ASP A 195 -0.14 -6.74 -2.91
CA ASP A 195 0.96 -7.66 -3.21
C ASP A 195 0.85 -8.25 -4.62
N HIS A 196 -0.34 -8.50 -5.15
CA HIS A 196 -0.57 -8.86 -6.56
C HIS A 196 -0.29 -7.69 -7.49
N ARG A 197 -0.48 -6.44 -7.03
CA ARG A 197 -0.08 -5.28 -7.83
C ARG A 197 1.44 -5.10 -7.83
N ARG A 198 2.09 -5.33 -6.67
CA ARG A 198 3.55 -5.32 -6.53
C ARG A 198 4.21 -6.52 -7.21
N GLY A 199 3.51 -7.65 -7.26
CA GLY A 199 3.93 -8.95 -7.83
C GLY A 199 3.53 -9.15 -9.30
N GLY A 200 2.46 -8.51 -9.76
CA GLY A 200 2.10 -8.40 -11.18
C GLY A 200 3.06 -7.48 -11.94
N THR A 201 3.76 -6.59 -11.23
CA THR A 201 4.96 -5.93 -11.74
C THR A 201 6.20 -6.84 -11.82
N THR A 202 6.12 -8.10 -11.36
CA THR A 202 7.20 -9.11 -11.43
C THR A 202 6.87 -10.32 -12.32
N SER A 203 5.88 -10.22 -13.21
CA SER A 203 5.61 -11.25 -14.24
C SER A 203 5.20 -10.62 -15.56
N SER A 204 6.19 -10.15 -16.31
CA SER A 204 6.22 -10.07 -17.78
C SER A 204 7.66 -9.88 -18.22
#